data_AF-A0A918PC70-F1
#
_entry.id   AF-A0A918PC70-F1
#
_cell.length_a   1.000
_cell.length_b   1.000
_cell.length_c   1.000
_cell.angle_alpha   90.00
_cell.angle_beta   90.00
_cell.angle_gamma   90.00
#
_symmetry.space_group_name_H-M   'P 1'
#
loop_
_entity.id
_entity.type
_entity.pdbx_description
1 polymer ?
#
loop_
_entity_poly.entity_id
_entity_poly.type
_entity_poly.pdbx_seq_one_letter_code
_entity_poly.pdbx_strand_id
1 'polypeptide(L)'
;MDGREAEHEPRTLAEKTEYLIRHAFPPGEAPWGSRASDRAVADAVNGFHRRKVISHVTLGKMRSGEISPDTGAPYIPGQPIIDAVAEFFDVDPLFFEDQQEVAKRVVESLDFLRAVHRGDVQGIAGRGVTTGLSAELLAYLNEVTAEFTDDETTAS
;
A
#
# COMPACT_ATOMS: atom_id res chain seq x y z
N MET A 1 37.88 4.22 6.46
CA MET A 1 37.10 2.98 6.49
C MET A 1 35.97 3.18 7.48
N ASP A 2 34.69 3.07 7.15
CA ASP A 2 34.01 2.94 5.87
C ASP A 2 32.51 3.06 6.16
N GLY A 3 31.72 3.35 5.13
CA GLY A 3 30.28 3.10 5.17
C GLY A 3 29.44 4.20 5.80
N ARG A 4 29.17 5.26 5.03
CA ARG A 4 27.76 5.67 4.98
C ARG A 4 27.05 4.44 4.41
N GLU A 5 26.39 3.66 5.25
CA GLU A 5 25.41 2.69 4.80
C GLU A 5 24.55 3.48 3.82
N ALA A 6 24.66 3.16 2.52
CA ALA A 6 23.73 3.71 1.56
C ALA A 6 22.36 3.27 2.09
N GLU A 7 21.56 4.22 2.58
CA GLU A 7 20.22 3.95 3.10
C GLU A 7 19.49 3.19 2.00
N HIS A 8 19.42 1.87 2.16
CA HIS A 8 18.75 1.02 1.22
C HIS A 8 17.27 1.26 1.43
N GLU A 9 16.59 1.73 0.38
CA GLU A 9 15.14 1.91 0.41
C GLU A 9 14.49 0.60 0.87
N PRO A 10 13.62 0.64 1.90
CA PRO A 10 13.08 -0.57 2.49
C PRO A 10 12.18 -1.30 1.48
N ARG A 11 12.48 -2.58 1.19
CA ARG A 11 11.81 -3.33 0.12
C ARG A 11 10.81 -4.32 0.65
N THR A 12 11.16 -5.00 1.74
CA THR A 12 10.32 -6.01 2.36
C THR A 12 9.39 -5.42 3.41
N LEU A 13 8.29 -6.11 3.72
CA LEU A 13 7.39 -5.74 4.82
C LEU A 13 8.14 -5.52 6.15
N ALA A 14 9.13 -6.37 6.44
CA ALA A 14 9.95 -6.28 7.64
C ALA A 14 10.78 -4.99 7.68
N GLU A 15 11.51 -4.69 6.61
CA GLU A 15 12.31 -3.48 6.50
C GLU A 15 11.44 -2.22 6.56
N LYS A 16 10.29 -2.23 5.88
CA LYS A 16 9.33 -1.13 5.85
C LYS A 16 8.72 -0.86 7.22
N THR A 17 8.33 -1.92 7.93
CA THR A 17 7.81 -1.82 9.30
C THR A 17 8.88 -1.27 10.24
N GLU A 18 10.11 -1.80 10.17
CA GLU A 18 11.22 -1.33 11.00
C GLU A 18 11.64 0.10 10.67
N TYR A 19 11.56 0.50 9.39
CA TYR A 19 11.82 1.87 8.95
C TYR A 19 10.84 2.85 9.58
N LEU A 20 9.52 2.60 9.49
CA LEU A 20 8.52 3.48 10.08
C LEU A 20 8.66 3.57 11.60
N ILE A 21 8.93 2.45 12.29
CA ILE A 21 9.16 2.46 13.74
C ILE A 21 10.38 3.32 14.13
N ARG A 22 11.42 3.39 13.30
CA ARG A 22 12.63 4.18 13.62
C ARG A 22 12.54 5.64 13.19
N HIS A 23 11.77 5.94 12.15
CA HIS A 23 11.87 7.23 11.44
C HIS A 23 10.57 8.02 11.35
N ALA A 24 9.40 7.43 11.63
CA ALA A 24 8.13 8.14 11.46
C ALA A 24 7.87 9.22 12.53
N PHE A 25 8.56 9.14 13.68
CA PHE A 25 8.39 10.11 14.77
C PHE A 25 9.70 10.84 15.06
N PRO A 26 9.65 12.14 15.41
CA PRO A 26 10.80 12.86 15.90
C PRO A 26 11.42 12.17 17.14
N PRO A 27 12.74 12.32 17.37
CA PRO A 27 13.39 11.76 18.53
C PRO A 27 12.72 12.18 19.85
N GLY A 28 12.25 11.20 20.62
CA GLY A 28 11.59 11.43 21.91
C GLY A 28 10.08 11.66 21.85
N GLU A 29 9.49 11.75 20.66
CA GLU A 29 8.04 11.97 20.48
C GLU A 29 7.27 10.69 20.14
N ALA A 30 7.98 9.58 19.90
CA ALA A 30 7.36 8.31 19.58
C ALA A 30 6.38 7.85 20.69
N PRO A 31 5.15 7.39 20.36
CA PRO A 31 4.15 7.00 21.37
C PRO A 31 4.58 5.86 22.29
N TRP A 32 5.53 5.03 21.89
CA TRP A 32 6.13 3.95 22.69
C TRP A 32 7.36 4.40 23.50
N GLY A 33 7.70 5.69 23.48
CA GLY A 33 8.84 6.25 24.20
C GLY A 33 10.19 5.75 23.68
N SER A 34 11.12 5.48 24.60
CA SER A 34 12.52 5.18 24.27
C SER A 34 12.79 3.75 23.78
N ARG A 35 11.81 2.83 23.85
CA ARG A 35 11.97 1.43 23.39
C ARG A 35 10.77 0.97 22.56
N ALA A 36 11.00 0.82 21.26
CA ALA A 36 10.05 0.23 20.32
C ALA A 36 9.96 -1.31 20.45
N SER A 37 9.40 -1.79 21.57
CA SER A 37 9.01 -3.21 21.67
C SER A 37 7.73 -3.47 20.88
N ASP A 38 7.56 -4.68 20.35
CA ASP A 38 6.35 -5.03 19.57
C ASP A 38 5.07 -4.80 20.36
N ARG A 39 5.12 -5.02 21.68
CA ARG A 39 3.98 -4.73 22.56
C ARG A 39 3.69 -3.24 22.65
N ALA A 40 4.71 -2.42 22.88
CA ALA A 40 4.52 -0.98 23.02
C ALA A 40 4.02 -0.34 21.71
N VAL A 41 4.55 -0.78 20.57
CA VAL A 41 4.11 -0.29 19.25
C VAL A 41 2.69 -0.78 18.95
N ALA A 42 2.36 -2.05 19.19
CA ALA A 42 1.00 -2.55 19.00
C ALA A 42 -0.01 -1.85 19.92
N ASP A 43 0.36 -1.57 21.18
CA ASP A 43 -0.48 -0.84 22.13
C ASP A 43 -0.69 0.61 21.67
N ALA A 44 0.33 1.27 21.09
CA ALA A 44 0.20 2.60 20.51
C ALA A 44 -0.76 2.63 19.31
N VAL A 45 -0.61 1.69 18.36
CA VAL A 45 -1.52 1.54 17.21
C VAL A 45 -2.95 1.30 17.69
N ASN A 46 -3.15 0.34 18.61
CA ASN A 46 -4.47 0.05 19.16
C ASN A 46 -5.07 1.26 19.92
N GLY A 47 -4.23 2.02 20.63
CA GLY A 47 -4.62 3.22 21.35
C GLY A 47 -5.11 4.33 20.41
N PHE A 48 -4.42 4.55 19.30
CA PHE A 48 -4.83 5.48 18.24
C PHE A 48 -6.21 5.11 17.69
N HIS A 49 -6.43 3.83 17.38
CA HIS A 49 -7.70 3.31 16.84
C HIS A 49 -8.81 3.13 17.87
N ARG A 50 -8.52 3.33 19.16
CA ARG A 50 -9.43 3.11 20.31
C ARG A 50 -10.06 1.71 20.33
N ARG A 51 -9.40 0.72 19.72
CA ARG A 51 -9.83 -0.68 19.64
C ARG A 51 -8.62 -1.57 19.37
N LYS A 52 -8.78 -2.87 19.62
CA LYS A 52 -7.73 -3.86 19.30
C LYS A 52 -7.76 -4.21 17.81
N VAL A 53 -6.83 -3.66 17.05
CA VAL A 53 -6.65 -3.88 15.60
C VAL A 53 -5.50 -4.85 15.29
N ILE A 54 -4.42 -4.79 16.09
CA ILE A 54 -3.22 -5.58 15.89
C ILE A 54 -2.76 -6.21 17.20
N SER A 55 -2.22 -7.43 17.12
CA SER A 55 -1.55 -8.08 18.25
C SER A 55 -0.04 -7.85 18.19
N HIS A 56 0.63 -7.83 19.34
CA HIS A 56 2.10 -7.76 19.38
C HIS A 56 2.78 -8.94 18.67
N VAL A 57 2.13 -10.13 18.64
CA VAL A 57 2.61 -11.29 17.88
C VAL A 57 2.56 -10.99 16.39
N THR A 58 1.44 -10.47 15.90
CA THR A 58 1.29 -10.06 14.49
C THR A 58 2.34 -9.03 14.10
N LEU A 59 2.56 -8.02 14.95
CA LEU A 59 3.57 -7.01 14.68
C LEU A 59 4.98 -7.59 14.69
N GLY A 60 5.28 -8.51 15.62
CA GLY A 60 6.54 -9.24 15.65
C GLY A 60 6.78 -10.03 14.36
N LYS A 61 5.74 -10.70 13.82
CA LYS A 61 5.81 -11.38 12.52
C LYS A 61 6.09 -10.44 11.36
N MET A 62 5.45 -9.27 11.35
CA MET A 62 5.70 -8.23 10.35
C MET A 62 7.16 -7.78 10.40
N ARG A 63 7.69 -7.46 11.60
CA ARG A 63 9.07 -6.99 11.79
C ARG A 63 10.14 -8.05 11.53
N SER A 64 9.86 -9.31 11.85
CA SER A 64 10.82 -10.40 11.63
C SER A 64 10.84 -10.92 10.20
N GLY A 65 9.80 -10.61 9.41
CA GLY A 65 9.61 -11.19 8.08
C GLY A 65 9.37 -12.69 8.14
N GLU A 66 8.66 -13.16 9.17
CA GLU A 66 8.41 -14.60 9.39
C GLU A 66 7.86 -15.26 8.14
N ILE A 67 8.43 -16.40 7.73
CA ILE A 67 7.93 -17.17 6.59
C ILE A 67 6.74 -18.00 7.04
N SER A 68 5.62 -17.88 6.32
CA SER A 68 4.43 -18.68 6.56
C SER A 68 4.70 -20.14 6.17
N PRO A 69 4.58 -21.11 7.10
CA PRO A 69 4.94 -22.51 6.84
C PRO A 69 4.03 -23.17 5.79
N ASP A 70 2.80 -22.69 5.65
CA ASP A 70 1.82 -23.25 4.72
C ASP A 70 2.09 -22.85 3.26
N THR A 71 2.70 -21.68 3.04
CA THR A 71 2.88 -21.10 1.70
C THR A 71 4.34 -20.99 1.28
N GLY A 72 5.28 -21.02 2.24
CA GLY A 72 6.70 -20.74 1.99
C GLY A 72 6.99 -19.28 1.63
N ALA A 73 6.00 -18.39 1.72
CA ALA A 73 6.13 -16.96 1.45
C ALA A 73 6.23 -16.15 2.76
N PRO A 74 6.77 -14.93 2.73
CA PRO A 74 6.73 -14.02 3.88
C PRO A 74 5.30 -13.81 4.40
N TYR A 75 5.16 -13.72 5.72
CA TYR A 75 3.91 -13.42 6.38
C TYR A 75 3.43 -12.03 5.97
N ILE A 76 2.23 -11.96 5.40
CA ILE A 76 1.54 -10.70 5.11
C ILE A 76 0.26 -10.69 5.94
N PRO A 77 0.05 -9.68 6.81
CA PRO A 77 -1.18 -9.56 7.58
C PRO A 77 -2.35 -9.19 6.65
N GLY A 78 -3.58 -9.46 7.08
CA GLY A 78 -4.76 -9.08 6.30
C GLY A 78 -4.89 -7.57 6.15
N GLN A 79 -5.55 -7.13 5.07
CA GLN A 79 -5.71 -5.71 4.72
C GLN A 79 -6.16 -4.79 5.88
N PRO A 80 -7.14 -5.18 6.75
CA PRO A 80 -7.55 -4.32 7.86
C PRO A 80 -6.44 -3.98 8.87
N ILE A 81 -5.39 -4.82 8.95
CA ILE A 81 -4.23 -4.57 9.80
C ILE A 81 -3.26 -3.63 9.08
N ILE A 82 -3.04 -3.83 7.77
CA ILE A 82 -2.22 -2.93 6.96
C ILE A 82 -2.80 -1.51 7.00
N ASP A 83 -4.09 -1.36 6.74
CA ASP A 83 -4.75 -0.04 6.75
C ASP A 83 -4.61 0.65 8.10
N ALA A 84 -4.82 -0.09 9.20
CA ALA A 84 -4.71 0.48 10.54
C ALA A 84 -3.28 0.90 10.90
N VAL A 85 -2.27 0.14 10.47
CA VAL A 85 -0.86 0.48 10.68
C VAL A 85 -0.47 1.67 9.80
N ALA A 86 -0.91 1.69 8.55
CA ALA A 86 -0.66 2.78 7.60
C ALA A 86 -1.24 4.12 8.12
N GLU A 87 -2.50 4.10 8.57
CA GLU A 87 -3.17 5.28 9.14
C GLU A 87 -2.45 5.78 10.41
N PHE A 88 -1.99 4.88 11.27
CA PHE A 88 -1.24 5.26 12.48
C PHE A 88 0.09 5.96 12.17
N PHE A 89 0.76 5.54 11.09
CA PHE A 89 2.03 6.13 10.65
C PHE A 89 1.86 7.27 9.64
N ASP A 90 0.62 7.62 9.28
CA ASP A 90 0.29 8.61 8.26
C ASP A 90 0.98 8.33 6.90
N VAL A 91 0.91 7.07 6.46
CA VAL A 91 1.42 6.62 5.15
C VAL A 91 0.33 5.95 4.33
N ASP A 92 0.52 5.91 3.01
CA ASP A 92 -0.36 5.15 2.12
C ASP A 92 -0.22 3.64 2.38
N PRO A 93 -1.31 2.84 2.45
CA PRO A 93 -1.25 1.39 2.60
C PRO A 93 -0.38 0.68 1.55
N LEU A 94 -0.29 1.22 0.33
CA LEU A 94 0.56 0.71 -0.74
C LEU A 94 2.05 0.72 -0.37
N PHE A 95 2.45 1.55 0.61
CA PHE A 95 3.80 1.52 1.14
C PHE A 95 4.21 0.12 1.58
N PHE A 96 3.28 -0.68 2.11
CA PHE A 96 3.57 -2.03 2.59
C PHE A 96 3.57 -3.11 1.50
N GLU A 97 3.10 -2.81 0.29
CA GLU A 97 3.09 -3.78 -0.83
C GLU A 97 4.49 -3.98 -1.41
N ASP A 98 4.75 -5.15 -2.00
CA ASP A 98 5.99 -5.38 -2.72
C ASP A 98 6.01 -4.52 -3.99
N GLN A 99 7.09 -3.76 -4.22
CA GLN A 99 7.19 -2.84 -5.35
C GLN A 99 7.06 -3.55 -6.70
N GLN A 100 7.49 -4.83 -6.81
CA GLN A 100 7.35 -5.61 -8.04
C GLN A 100 5.89 -6.03 -8.26
N GLU A 101 5.15 -6.35 -7.21
CA GLU A 101 3.72 -6.69 -7.31
C GLU A 101 2.87 -5.46 -7.68
N VAL A 102 3.19 -4.28 -7.12
CA VAL A 102 2.55 -3.02 -7.54
C VAL A 102 2.81 -2.75 -9.02
N ALA A 103 4.07 -2.88 -9.47
CA ALA A 103 4.43 -2.68 -10.87
C ALA A 103 3.70 -3.66 -11.80
N LYS A 104 3.63 -4.94 -11.42
CA LYS A 104 2.91 -5.98 -12.17
C LYS A 104 1.43 -5.64 -12.32
N ARG A 105 0.76 -5.22 -11.24
CA ARG A 105 -0.66 -4.85 -11.26
C ARG A 105 -0.93 -3.63 -12.16
N VAL A 106 -0.03 -2.65 -12.18
CA VAL A 106 -0.11 -1.48 -13.06
C VAL A 106 0.04 -1.91 -14.52
N VAL A 107 1.00 -2.78 -14.84
CA VAL A 107 1.19 -3.31 -16.20
C VAL A 107 -0.05 -4.09 -16.66
N GLU A 108 -0.59 -4.98 -15.82
CA GLU A 108 -1.81 -5.72 -16.11
C GLU A 108 -3.01 -4.79 -16.36
N SER A 109 -3.13 -3.72 -15.57
CA SER A 109 -4.20 -2.71 -15.73
C SER A 109 -4.04 -1.92 -17.04
N LEU A 110 -2.82 -1.52 -17.38
CA LEU A 110 -2.51 -0.82 -18.64
C LEU A 110 -2.75 -1.72 -19.86
N ASP A 111 -2.40 -3.01 -19.78
CA ASP A 111 -2.65 -3.97 -20.86
C ASP A 111 -4.15 -4.27 -21.02
N PHE A 112 -4.90 -4.35 -19.91
CA PHE A 112 -6.36 -4.41 -19.96
C PHE A 112 -6.97 -3.18 -20.64
N LEU A 113 -6.53 -1.96 -20.27
CA LEU A 113 -6.99 -0.72 -20.90
C LEU A 113 -6.68 -0.69 -22.40
N ARG A 114 -5.50 -1.18 -22.81
CA ARG A 114 -5.15 -1.33 -24.23
C ARG A 114 -6.06 -2.32 -24.96
N ALA A 115 -6.44 -3.43 -24.32
CA ALA A 115 -7.37 -4.41 -24.89
C ALA A 115 -8.78 -3.84 -25.05
N VAL A 116 -9.26 -3.07 -24.05
CA VAL A 116 -10.53 -2.35 -24.13
C VAL A 116 -10.51 -1.32 -25.27
N HIS A 117 -9.43 -0.53 -25.37
CA HIS A 117 -9.28 0.50 -26.39
C HIS A 117 -9.18 -0.06 -27.83
N ARG A 118 -8.59 -1.25 -28.01
CA ARG A 118 -8.51 -1.91 -29.33
C ARG A 118 -9.83 -2.51 -29.81
N GLY A 119 -10.90 -2.43 -29.01
CA GLY A 119 -12.19 -3.01 -29.34
C GLY A 119 -12.27 -4.52 -29.13
N ASP A 120 -11.27 -5.13 -28.47
CA ASP A 120 -11.29 -6.57 -28.16
C ASP A 120 -12.28 -6.91 -27.02
N VAL A 121 -12.83 -5.90 -26.34
CA VAL A 121 -13.87 -6.03 -25.30
C VAL A 121 -15.18 -5.39 -25.79
N GLN A 122 -15.72 -5.89 -26.90
CA GLN A 122 -17.10 -5.58 -27.31
C GLN A 122 -18.10 -6.42 -26.49
N GLY A 123 -18.45 -5.95 -25.29
CA GLY A 123 -19.53 -6.60 -24.55
C GLY A 123 -19.56 -6.43 -23.04
N ILE A 124 -19.24 -5.26 -22.48
CA ILE A 124 -19.65 -4.95 -21.09
C ILE A 124 -21.08 -4.38 -21.12
N ALA A 125 -22.02 -5.18 -21.60
CA ALA A 125 -23.44 -4.91 -21.43
C ALA A 125 -23.86 -5.41 -20.05
N GLY A 126 -23.93 -4.48 -19.10
CA GLY A 126 -24.85 -4.47 -17.97
C GLY A 126 -25.22 -5.81 -17.32
N ARG A 127 -24.41 -6.23 -16.34
CA ARG A 127 -24.88 -6.60 -14.98
C ARG A 127 -23.70 -7.09 -14.13
N GLY A 128 -23.33 -6.30 -13.13
CA GLY A 128 -22.65 -6.77 -11.92
C GLY A 128 -21.17 -7.18 -12.06
N VAL A 129 -20.27 -6.22 -12.29
CA VAL A 129 -18.87 -6.37 -11.86
C VAL A 129 -18.68 -5.49 -10.63
N THR A 130 -18.86 -6.11 -9.47
CA THR A 130 -18.75 -5.49 -8.14
C THR A 130 -17.30 -5.36 -7.65
N THR A 131 -16.31 -5.54 -8.52
CA THR A 131 -14.89 -5.49 -8.15
C THR A 131 -14.10 -5.08 -9.39
N GLY A 132 -13.71 -3.80 -9.52
CA GLY A 132 -12.90 -3.46 -10.70
C GLY A 132 -12.37 -2.04 -10.77
N LEU A 133 -13.23 -1.03 -10.72
CA LEU A 133 -12.78 0.36 -10.73
C LEU A 133 -13.63 1.15 -9.73
N SER A 134 -12.99 1.92 -8.84
CA SER A 134 -13.70 2.86 -8.01
C SER A 134 -14.38 3.89 -8.91
N ALA A 135 -15.56 4.36 -8.51
CA ALA A 135 -16.28 5.42 -9.22
C ALA A 135 -15.41 6.68 -9.40
N GLU A 136 -14.48 6.89 -8.48
CA GLU A 136 -13.49 7.97 -8.49
C GLU A 136 -12.48 7.83 -9.64
N LEU A 137 -12.01 6.61 -9.93
CA LEU A 137 -11.10 6.38 -11.04
C LEU A 137 -11.81 6.51 -12.40
N LEU A 138 -13.09 6.14 -12.48
CA LEU A 138 -13.93 6.41 -13.65
C LEU A 138 -14.18 7.90 -13.86
N ALA A 139 -14.36 8.67 -12.77
CA ALA A 139 -14.52 10.12 -12.83
C ALA A 139 -13.24 10.81 -13.32
N TYR A 140 -12.08 10.40 -12.78
CA TYR A 140 -10.78 10.91 -13.23
C TYR A 140 -10.51 10.58 -14.71
N LEU A 141 -10.84 9.37 -15.15
CA LEU A 141 -10.72 8.99 -16.56
C LEU A 141 -11.63 9.82 -17.48
N ASN A 142 -12.84 10.17 -17.02
CA ASN A 142 -13.72 11.07 -17.79
C ASN A 142 -13.19 12.50 -17.84
N GLU A 143 -12.59 13.01 -16.75
CA GLU A 143 -11.98 14.34 -16.69
C GLU A 143 -10.78 14.45 -17.63
N VAL A 144 -9.87 13.48 -17.58
CA VAL A 144 -8.70 13.43 -18.46
C VAL A 144 -9.11 13.28 -19.93
N THR A 145 -10.13 12.47 -20.24
CA THR A 145 -10.61 12.34 -21.63
C THR A 145 -11.28 13.62 -22.14
N ALA A 146 -11.95 14.37 -21.27
CA ALA A 146 -12.54 15.66 -21.64
C ALA A 146 -11.44 16.69 -21.99
N GLU A 147 -10.33 16.71 -21.25
CA GLU A 147 -9.19 17.60 -21.51
C GLU A 147 -8.54 17.34 -22.88
N PHE A 148 -8.45 16.08 -23.31
CA PHE A 148 -7.93 15.74 -24.64
C PHE A 148 -8.89 16.04 -25.80
N THR A 149 -10.18 16.21 -25.53
CA THR A 149 -11.18 16.48 -26.59
C THR A 149 -11.30 17.99 -26.88
N ASP A 150 -10.94 18.85 -25.93
CA ASP A 150 -10.98 20.30 -26.09
C ASP A 150 -9.79 20.85 -26.90
N ASP A 151 -8.67 20.14 -26.98
CA ASP A 151 -7.47 20.57 -27.72
C ASP A 151 -7.56 20.34 -29.26
N GLU A 152 -8.56 19.62 -29.75
CA GLU A 152 -8.74 19.36 -31.19
C GLU A 152 -9.76 20.30 -31.89
N THR A 153 -10.33 21.28 -31.18
CA THR A 153 -11.28 22.26 -31.74
C THR A 153 -10.77 23.72 -31.64
N THR A 154 -9.47 23.97 -31.84
CA THR A 154 -8.99 25.33 -32.16
C THR A 154 -7.84 25.32 -33.17
N ALA A 155 -8.05 24.67 -34.32
CA ALA A 155 -7.21 24.90 -35.51
C ALA A 155 -8.02 24.63 -36.79
N SER A 156 -8.86 25.59 -37.18
CA SER A 156 -9.35 25.76 -38.55
C SER A 156 -9.47 27.25 -38.87
#